data_AF-A0A0U2Q6U7-F1
#
_entry.id   AF-A0A0U2Q6U7-F1
#
_cell.length_a   1.000
_cell.length_b   1.000
_cell.length_c   1.000
_cell.angle_alpha   90.00
_cell.angle_beta   90.00
_cell.angle_gamma   90.00
#
_symmetry.space_group_name_H-M   'P 1'
#
loop_
_entity.id
_entity.type
_entity.pdbx_description
1 polymer ?
#
loop_
_entity_poly.entity_id
_entity_poly.type
_entity_poly.pdbx_seq_one_letter_code
_entity_poly.pdbx_strand_id
1 'polypeptide(L)'
;MRSTSVRNSFLLLSILMLGSAQTMKAQKAYVYDVLRNEASARSTAMGGAFVTVMNDPAGIFYNPALLVSIDTAQASFTFFKHLLDINSGSATFATNIEDIGHVGAAVSYNDFGTFERRDKNGQEVGEFGSSDIVVLVGWGTTLGEGFSAGLNAKAIFSTIDTYGSSALALDGGLLYSDTASRLQAGLSLLNLGAQLSSFGDSSEPLPLDLKVGVSHQLRGLPLLIALNFTRLLDPTDDFLHRFSSFDIGGEFTISRPLRLRVGYNNRIRQDVPLGSSKGLSGLAAGIGIVVKSYRLDYAFSSFDRIGGQHRVTINAMF
;
A
#
# COMPACT_ATOMS: atom_id res chain seq x y z
N MET A 1 -63.04 1.76 23.17
CA MET A 1 -61.84 0.90 23.10
C MET A 1 -61.77 0.31 21.70
N ARG A 2 -60.59 0.38 21.05
CA ARG A 2 -60.21 -0.13 19.70
C ARG A 2 -60.37 0.79 18.49
N SER A 3 -59.23 0.88 17.78
CA SER A 3 -59.07 0.85 16.31
C SER A 3 -58.85 2.17 15.55
N THR A 4 -57.65 2.75 15.65
CA THR A 4 -57.13 3.72 14.65
C THR A 4 -55.59 3.79 14.57
N SER A 5 -54.83 2.68 14.70
CA SER A 5 -53.35 2.76 14.68
C SER A 5 -52.61 1.67 13.87
N VAL A 6 -53.24 1.06 12.86
CA VAL A 6 -52.53 0.02 12.07
C VAL A 6 -52.39 0.38 10.58
N ARG A 7 -53.07 1.43 10.09
CA ARG A 7 -53.08 1.73 8.64
C ARG A 7 -51.93 2.63 8.15
N ASN A 8 -51.17 3.27 9.04
CA ASN A 8 -50.05 4.15 8.66
C ASN A 8 -48.65 3.50 8.78
N SER A 9 -48.52 2.32 9.40
CA SER A 9 -47.24 1.62 9.51
C SER A 9 -46.93 0.71 8.32
N PHE A 10 -47.93 0.35 7.50
CA PHE A 10 -47.72 -0.48 6.31
C PHE A 10 -47.33 0.32 5.06
N LEU A 11 -47.71 1.59 4.97
CA LEU A 11 -47.36 2.47 3.84
C LEU A 11 -45.93 3.02 3.93
N LEU A 12 -45.36 3.13 5.13
CA LEU A 12 -43.94 3.47 5.33
C LEU A 12 -42.99 2.29 5.07
N LEU A 13 -43.48 1.04 5.13
CA LEU A 13 -42.67 -0.15 4.88
C LEU A 13 -42.58 -0.51 3.38
N SER A 14 -43.55 -0.07 2.57
CA SER A 14 -43.55 -0.27 1.11
C SER A 14 -42.74 0.77 0.31
N ILE A 15 -42.34 1.88 0.93
CA ILE A 15 -41.46 2.90 0.30
C ILE A 15 -39.96 2.59 0.54
N LEU A 16 -39.64 1.66 1.44
CA LEU A 16 -38.27 1.18 1.70
C LEU A 16 -37.77 0.08 0.73
N MET A 17 -38.59 -0.34 -0.24
CA MET A 17 -38.30 -1.48 -1.15
C MET A 17 -38.24 -1.08 -2.63
N LEU A 18 -37.95 0.19 -2.94
CA LEU A 18 -37.79 0.68 -4.31
C LEU A 18 -36.36 1.23 -4.51
N GLY A 19 -35.50 0.37 -5.05
CA GLY A 19 -34.41 0.83 -5.92
C GLY A 19 -32.99 0.76 -5.35
N SER A 20 -32.53 -0.38 -4.84
CA SER A 20 -31.10 -0.70 -4.94
C SER A 20 -30.79 -1.16 -6.37
N ALA A 21 -30.75 -0.20 -7.29
CA ALA A 21 -30.06 -0.42 -8.55
C ALA A 21 -28.56 -0.54 -8.21
N GLN A 22 -28.09 -1.77 -7.96
CA GLN A 22 -26.67 -2.05 -7.94
C GLN A 22 -26.15 -1.84 -9.36
N THR A 23 -25.72 -0.63 -9.68
CA THR A 23 -24.82 -0.43 -10.81
C THR A 23 -23.55 -1.20 -10.48
N MET A 24 -23.38 -2.37 -11.10
CA MET A 24 -22.08 -3.00 -11.20
C MET A 24 -21.17 -2.04 -11.96
N LYS A 25 -20.45 -1.18 -11.22
CA LYS A 25 -19.29 -0.50 -11.78
C LYS A 25 -18.21 -1.57 -11.87
N ALA A 26 -17.80 -1.90 -13.09
CA ALA A 26 -16.59 -2.66 -13.31
C ALA A 26 -15.47 -2.01 -12.46
N GLN A 27 -14.79 -2.82 -11.66
CA GLN A 27 -13.61 -2.39 -10.93
C GLN A 27 -12.68 -1.75 -11.96
N LYS A 28 -12.42 -0.45 -11.83
CA LYS A 28 -11.46 0.22 -12.71
C LYS A 28 -10.13 -0.52 -12.53
N ALA A 29 -9.73 -1.28 -13.55
CA ALA A 29 -8.36 -1.73 -13.68
C ALA A 29 -7.53 -0.47 -13.85
N TYR A 30 -6.59 -0.24 -12.94
CA TYR A 30 -5.63 0.86 -13.09
C TYR A 30 -4.44 0.30 -13.84
N VAL A 31 -4.05 0.89 -14.98
CA VAL A 31 -2.78 0.56 -15.66
C VAL A 31 -1.58 0.64 -14.70
N TYR A 32 -1.64 1.47 -13.66
CA TYR A 32 -0.54 1.67 -12.70
C TYR A 32 -0.76 1.01 -11.34
N ASP A 33 -1.25 -0.23 -11.30
CA ASP A 33 -1.48 -0.94 -10.02
C ASP A 33 -0.18 -1.21 -9.24
N VAL A 34 0.99 -1.16 -9.91
CA VAL A 34 2.32 -1.13 -9.27
C VAL A 34 2.44 -0.08 -8.15
N LEU A 35 1.73 1.04 -8.25
CA LEU A 35 1.73 2.12 -7.25
C LEU A 35 1.04 1.75 -5.94
N ARG A 36 0.35 0.60 -5.89
CA ARG A 36 -0.38 0.09 -4.73
C ARG A 36 0.28 -1.15 -4.10
N ASN A 37 1.42 -1.59 -4.63
CA ASN A 37 2.15 -2.74 -4.10
C ASN A 37 2.80 -2.46 -2.74
N GLU A 38 2.83 -3.49 -1.89
CA GLU A 38 3.56 -3.42 -0.63
C GLU A 38 5.08 -3.39 -0.87
N ALA A 39 5.74 -2.36 -0.37
CA ALA A 39 7.13 -2.07 -0.72
C ALA A 39 8.16 -2.95 0.00
N SER A 40 7.84 -3.54 1.17
CA SER A 40 8.78 -4.36 1.94
C SER A 40 8.12 -5.54 2.66
N ALA A 41 8.92 -6.53 3.07
CA ALA A 41 8.46 -7.63 3.90
C ALA A 41 7.93 -7.11 5.25
N ARG A 42 8.58 -6.09 5.82
CA ARG A 42 8.11 -5.47 7.07
C ARG A 42 6.70 -4.88 6.91
N SER A 43 6.46 -4.09 5.86
CA SER A 43 5.13 -3.49 5.63
C SER A 43 4.08 -4.54 5.30
N THR A 44 4.43 -5.55 4.49
CA THR A 44 3.56 -6.69 4.17
C THR A 44 3.14 -7.44 5.43
N ALA A 45 4.09 -7.77 6.32
CA ALA A 45 3.81 -8.48 7.56
C ALA A 45 2.93 -7.68 8.54
N MET A 46 2.90 -6.36 8.39
CA MET A 46 2.03 -5.44 9.13
C MET A 46 0.69 -5.20 8.40
N GLY A 47 0.39 -5.96 7.34
CA GLY A 47 -0.85 -5.84 6.57
C GLY A 47 -0.98 -4.54 5.76
N GLY A 48 0.13 -3.82 5.52
CA GLY A 48 0.11 -2.49 4.91
C GLY A 48 -0.07 -1.34 5.91
N ALA A 49 -0.16 -1.63 7.22
CA ALA A 49 -0.30 -0.65 8.28
C ALA A 49 1.02 0.13 8.54
N PHE A 50 1.48 0.93 7.57
CA PHE A 50 2.82 1.51 7.53
C PHE A 50 2.92 3.05 7.42
N VAL A 51 1.81 3.80 7.30
CA VAL A 51 1.76 5.28 7.15
C VAL A 51 2.48 6.05 8.28
N THR A 52 2.58 5.47 9.47
CA THR A 52 3.22 6.07 10.65
C THR A 52 4.37 5.24 11.21
N VAL A 53 4.78 4.16 10.53
CA VAL A 53 5.82 3.25 11.04
C VAL A 53 7.20 3.80 10.68
N MET A 54 7.93 4.24 11.70
CA MET A 54 9.24 4.88 11.59
C MET A 54 10.41 3.89 11.45
N ASN A 55 11.60 4.43 11.17
CA ASN A 55 12.88 3.72 11.06
C ASN A 55 12.87 2.64 9.98
N ASP A 56 12.35 3.00 8.82
CA ASP A 56 12.36 2.15 7.62
C ASP A 56 12.42 3.02 6.35
N PRO A 57 13.44 2.84 5.48
CA PRO A 57 13.52 3.60 4.24
C PRO A 57 12.32 3.31 3.32
N ALA A 58 11.73 2.10 3.38
CA ALA A 58 10.53 1.78 2.59
C ALA A 58 9.29 2.60 3.00
N GLY A 59 9.34 3.33 4.12
CA GLY A 59 8.32 4.28 4.53
C GLY A 59 8.04 5.37 3.48
N ILE A 60 9.03 5.70 2.64
CA ILE A 60 8.90 6.70 1.55
C ILE A 60 7.73 6.40 0.59
N PHE A 61 7.35 5.12 0.40
CA PHE A 61 6.23 4.71 -0.45
C PHE A 61 4.86 4.94 0.19
N TYR A 62 4.79 5.09 1.53
CA TYR A 62 3.54 5.19 2.28
C TYR A 62 3.29 6.60 2.79
N ASN A 63 4.34 7.27 3.26
CA ASN A 63 4.30 8.63 3.74
C ASN A 63 5.71 9.24 3.66
N PRO A 64 5.97 10.22 2.76
CA PRO A 64 7.30 10.81 2.63
C PRO A 64 7.78 11.52 3.91
N ALA A 65 6.88 11.93 4.81
CA ALA A 65 7.28 12.52 6.08
C ALA A 65 8.01 11.52 7.00
N LEU A 66 7.94 10.20 6.75
CA LEU A 66 8.69 9.19 7.50
C LEU A 66 10.20 9.26 7.26
N LEU A 67 10.67 9.94 6.22
CA LEU A 67 12.11 10.13 5.95
C LEU A 67 12.84 10.80 7.12
N VAL A 68 12.14 11.63 7.91
CA VAL A 68 12.69 12.28 9.12
C VAL A 68 13.11 11.30 10.21
N SER A 69 12.70 10.03 10.12
CA SER A 69 13.14 8.98 11.03
C SER A 69 14.44 8.30 10.61
N ILE A 70 15.05 8.70 9.49
CA ILE A 70 16.26 8.11 8.94
C ILE A 70 17.44 9.07 9.18
N ASP A 71 18.05 8.95 10.35
CA ASP A 71 19.23 9.76 10.74
C ASP A 71 20.53 9.20 10.16
N THR A 72 20.65 7.88 10.07
CA THR A 72 21.78 7.19 9.45
C THR A 72 21.39 6.69 8.07
N ALA A 73 22.35 6.65 7.14
CA ALA A 73 22.07 6.16 5.79
C ALA A 73 21.57 4.71 5.85
N GLN A 74 20.51 4.41 5.10
CA GLN A 74 19.91 3.08 5.02
C GLN A 74 19.63 2.72 3.57
N ALA A 75 19.94 1.48 3.21
CA ALA A 75 19.52 0.87 1.96
C ALA A 75 18.60 -0.32 2.25
N SER A 76 17.56 -0.50 1.45
CA SER A 76 16.66 -1.64 1.56
C SER A 76 16.37 -2.23 0.18
N PHE A 77 16.44 -3.55 0.09
CA PHE A 77 16.16 -4.32 -1.12
C PHE A 77 15.11 -5.36 -0.80
N THR A 78 14.04 -5.36 -1.56
CA THR A 78 12.91 -6.28 -1.42
C THR A 78 12.75 -7.08 -2.71
N PHE A 79 12.58 -8.39 -2.56
CA PHE A 79 12.20 -9.28 -3.65
C PHE A 79 11.00 -10.12 -3.25
N PHE A 80 10.10 -10.35 -4.19
CA PHE A 80 8.97 -11.24 -4.03
C PHE A 80 8.50 -11.75 -5.38
N LYS A 81 7.95 -12.96 -5.37
CA LYS A 81 7.21 -13.49 -6.52
C LYS A 81 5.73 -13.34 -6.24
N HIS A 82 5.00 -12.71 -7.16
CA HIS A 82 3.55 -12.89 -7.17
C HIS A 82 3.23 -14.29 -7.74
N LEU A 83 1.94 -14.60 -7.82
CA LEU A 83 1.48 -15.79 -8.50
C LEU A 83 1.65 -15.64 -10.02
N LEU A 84 1.70 -16.77 -10.73
CA LEU A 84 1.87 -16.83 -12.19
C LEU A 84 3.21 -16.27 -12.70
N ASP A 85 4.30 -16.56 -11.99
CA ASP A 85 5.69 -16.24 -12.40
C ASP A 85 6.06 -14.75 -12.54
N ILE A 86 5.19 -13.86 -12.07
CA ILE A 86 5.45 -12.42 -11.99
C ILE A 86 6.56 -12.17 -10.93
N ASN A 87 7.65 -11.53 -11.34
CA ASN A 87 8.77 -11.18 -10.47
C ASN A 87 8.68 -9.71 -10.09
N SER A 88 8.83 -9.39 -8.81
CA SER A 88 8.69 -8.01 -8.37
C SER A 88 9.64 -7.68 -7.22
N GLY A 89 9.92 -6.40 -7.09
CA GLY A 89 10.85 -5.95 -6.08
C GLY A 89 10.92 -4.44 -5.97
N SER A 90 11.63 -4.00 -4.95
CA SER A 90 11.91 -2.60 -4.73
C SER A 90 13.32 -2.44 -4.17
N ALA A 91 13.93 -1.29 -4.46
CA ALA A 91 15.14 -0.86 -3.80
C ALA A 91 14.93 0.57 -3.31
N THR A 92 15.34 0.86 -2.08
CA THR A 92 15.21 2.18 -1.46
C THR A 92 16.51 2.56 -0.78
N PHE A 93 16.89 3.82 -0.91
CA PHE A 93 17.97 4.42 -0.16
C PHE A 93 17.44 5.69 0.51
N ALA A 94 17.77 5.90 1.78
CA ALA A 94 17.44 7.14 2.49
C ALA A 94 18.58 7.52 3.43
N THR A 95 18.79 8.81 3.60
CA THR A 95 19.83 9.36 4.48
C THR A 95 19.45 10.76 4.92
N ASN A 96 20.10 11.25 5.97
CA ASN A 96 20.15 12.66 6.27
C ASN A 96 21.38 13.28 5.60
N ILE A 97 21.22 14.45 4.97
CA ILE A 97 22.33 15.26 4.44
C ILE A 97 22.32 16.58 5.20
N GLU A 98 23.48 16.97 5.73
CA GLU A 98 23.68 18.25 6.40
C GLU A 98 23.17 19.41 5.53
N ASP A 99 22.48 20.38 6.13
CA ASP A 99 21.83 21.55 5.50
C ASP A 99 20.67 21.27 4.52
N ILE A 100 20.54 20.06 3.96
CA ILE A 100 19.44 19.68 3.06
C ILE A 100 18.30 19.01 3.82
N GLY A 101 18.61 18.23 4.86
CA GLY A 101 17.67 17.42 5.62
C GLY A 101 17.60 15.98 5.11
N HIS A 102 16.46 15.31 5.36
CA HIS A 102 16.32 13.90 5.05
C HIS A 102 15.90 13.72 3.59
N VAL A 103 16.65 12.93 2.85
CA VAL A 103 16.39 12.63 1.44
C VAL A 103 16.31 11.14 1.23
N GLY A 104 15.59 10.74 0.19
CA GLY A 104 15.52 9.35 -0.23
C GLY A 104 15.29 9.20 -1.72
N ALA A 105 15.64 8.03 -2.24
CA ALA A 105 15.35 7.59 -3.59
C ALA A 105 14.89 6.14 -3.55
N ALA A 106 13.93 5.80 -4.40
CA ALA A 106 13.45 4.43 -4.51
C ALA A 106 13.12 4.05 -5.94
N VAL A 107 13.22 2.76 -6.21
CA VAL A 107 12.70 2.13 -7.42
C VAL A 107 11.79 0.97 -7.02
N SER A 108 10.68 0.81 -7.71
CA SER A 108 9.81 -0.37 -7.64
C SER A 108 9.65 -0.94 -9.04
N TYR A 109 9.69 -2.27 -9.15
CA TYR A 109 9.64 -2.97 -10.41
C TYR A 109 8.68 -4.15 -10.33
N ASN A 110 7.83 -4.31 -11.34
CA ASN A 110 7.04 -5.50 -11.59
C ASN A 110 7.34 -6.02 -13.00
N ASP A 111 7.68 -7.29 -13.10
CA ASP A 111 7.82 -8.04 -14.35
C ASP A 111 6.69 -9.05 -14.44
N PHE A 112 5.81 -8.90 -15.43
CA PHE A 112 4.69 -9.81 -15.61
C PHE A 112 5.07 -11.09 -16.35
N GLY A 113 6.34 -11.23 -16.77
CA GLY A 113 6.81 -12.37 -17.55
C GLY A 113 6.47 -12.24 -19.03
N THR A 114 6.52 -13.36 -19.73
CA THR A 114 6.19 -13.45 -21.16
C THR A 114 4.85 -14.14 -21.37
N PHE A 115 4.10 -13.65 -22.35
CA PHE A 115 2.79 -14.13 -22.75
C PHE A 115 2.84 -14.63 -24.19
N GLU A 116 2.15 -15.73 -24.47
CA GLU A 116 1.97 -16.24 -25.82
C GLU A 116 1.09 -15.29 -26.65
N ARG A 117 1.57 -14.92 -27.83
CA ARG A 117 0.83 -14.16 -28.83
C ARG A 117 0.08 -15.14 -29.72
N ARG A 118 -1.24 -15.02 -29.80
CA ARG A 118 -2.09 -15.83 -30.69
C ARG A 118 -2.76 -14.96 -31.75
N ASP A 119 -2.83 -15.48 -32.97
CA ASP A 119 -3.57 -14.85 -34.06
C ASP A 119 -5.09 -15.04 -33.88
N LYS A 120 -5.88 -14.45 -34.78
CA LYS A 120 -7.35 -14.57 -34.78
C LYS A 120 -7.87 -16.00 -34.94
N ASN A 121 -7.03 -16.92 -35.40
CA ASN A 121 -7.34 -18.34 -35.58
C ASN A 121 -6.87 -19.19 -34.38
N GLY A 122 -6.31 -18.54 -33.35
CA GLY A 122 -5.76 -19.20 -32.16
C GLY A 122 -4.37 -19.80 -32.35
N GLN A 123 -3.72 -19.59 -33.50
CA GLN A 123 -2.35 -20.07 -33.76
C GLN A 123 -1.34 -19.18 -33.05
N GLU A 124 -0.36 -19.79 -32.40
CA GLU A 124 0.72 -19.08 -31.74
C GLU A 124 1.66 -18.45 -32.79
N VAL A 125 1.93 -17.16 -32.64
CA VAL A 125 2.71 -16.34 -33.60
C VAL A 125 3.87 -15.59 -32.93
N GLY A 126 4.19 -15.90 -31.66
CA GLY A 126 5.34 -15.36 -30.93
C GLY A 126 5.00 -15.10 -29.46
N GLU A 127 5.85 -14.31 -28.78
CA GLU A 127 5.65 -13.91 -27.38
C GLU A 127 5.74 -12.39 -27.20
N PHE A 128 5.17 -11.88 -26.11
CA PHE A 128 5.35 -10.49 -25.67
C PHE A 128 5.48 -10.41 -24.15
N GLY A 129 6.21 -9.40 -23.66
CA GLY A 129 6.36 -9.14 -22.23
C GLY A 129 5.55 -7.93 -21.76
N SER A 130 5.46 -7.77 -20.45
CA SER A 130 4.97 -6.54 -19.83
C SER A 130 5.70 -6.26 -18.53
N SER A 131 6.00 -4.99 -18.26
CA SER A 131 6.64 -4.58 -17.01
C SER A 131 6.29 -3.16 -16.61
N ASP A 132 6.38 -2.90 -15.31
CA ASP A 132 6.21 -1.59 -14.71
C ASP A 132 7.45 -1.19 -13.92
N ILE A 133 7.91 0.04 -14.10
CA ILE A 133 8.98 0.67 -13.31
C ILE A 133 8.46 1.98 -12.72
N VAL A 134 8.61 2.14 -11.41
CA VAL A 134 8.40 3.40 -10.70
C VAL A 134 9.72 3.86 -10.13
N VAL A 135 10.16 5.06 -10.50
CA VAL A 135 11.30 5.74 -9.88
C VAL A 135 10.77 6.91 -9.07
N LEU A 136 11.25 7.06 -7.84
CA LEU A 136 10.88 8.20 -6.99
C LEU A 136 12.08 8.77 -6.25
N VAL A 137 12.01 10.07 -5.99
CA VAL A 137 12.90 10.79 -5.09
C VAL A 137 12.04 11.54 -4.08
N GLY A 138 12.54 11.65 -2.85
CA GLY A 138 11.80 12.23 -1.76
C GLY A 138 12.67 13.07 -0.83
N TRP A 139 12.00 14.00 -0.17
CA TRP A 139 12.57 14.89 0.84
C TRP A 139 11.62 14.99 2.04
N GLY A 140 12.19 15.03 3.24
CA GLY A 140 11.46 15.16 4.50
C GLY A 140 12.13 16.12 5.45
N THR A 141 11.32 16.86 6.21
CA THR A 141 11.80 17.84 7.19
C THR A 141 10.93 17.87 8.45
N THR A 142 11.52 18.33 9.55
CA THR A 142 10.83 18.58 10.80
C THR A 142 10.37 20.03 10.83
N LEU A 143 9.07 20.25 11.08
CA LEU A 143 8.46 21.58 11.13
C LEU A 143 8.48 22.18 12.54
N GLY A 144 8.58 21.34 13.57
CA GLY A 144 8.57 21.75 14.99
C GLY A 144 7.38 21.14 15.76
N GLU A 145 7.44 21.17 17.10
CA GLU A 145 6.36 20.69 17.99
C GLU A 145 5.88 19.24 17.71
N GLY A 146 6.80 18.39 17.22
CA GLY A 146 6.50 17.00 16.85
C GLY A 146 5.90 16.83 15.45
N PHE A 147 5.70 17.91 14.68
CA PHE A 147 5.25 17.85 13.29
C PHE A 147 6.42 17.73 12.32
N SER A 148 6.22 16.90 11.31
CA SER A 148 7.12 16.69 10.18
C SER A 148 6.31 16.63 8.88
N ALA A 149 6.96 16.98 7.78
CA ALA A 149 6.38 16.94 6.45
C ALA A 149 7.35 16.27 5.47
N GLY A 150 6.82 15.79 4.35
CA GLY A 150 7.63 15.29 3.25
C GLY A 150 6.93 15.37 1.90
N LEU A 151 7.74 15.31 0.85
CA LEU A 151 7.31 15.34 -0.55
C LEU A 151 8.04 14.26 -1.33
N ASN A 152 7.36 13.64 -2.30
CA ASN A 152 8.00 12.81 -3.32
C ASN A 152 7.67 13.35 -4.72
N ALA A 153 8.59 13.11 -5.66
CA ALA A 153 8.33 13.15 -7.09
C ALA A 153 8.54 11.76 -7.69
N LYS A 154 7.62 11.32 -8.55
CA LYS A 154 7.62 9.99 -9.19
C LYS A 154 7.60 10.09 -10.70
N ALA A 155 8.38 9.24 -11.34
CA ALA A 155 8.25 8.90 -12.74
C ALA A 155 7.83 7.43 -12.86
N ILE A 156 6.77 7.18 -13.62
CA ILE A 156 6.18 5.85 -13.80
C ILE A 156 6.28 5.50 -15.28
N PHE A 157 6.74 4.28 -15.55
CA PHE A 157 6.87 3.72 -16.89
C PHE A 157 6.24 2.33 -16.90
N SER A 158 5.41 2.06 -17.89
CA SER A 158 4.73 0.78 -18.08
C SER A 158 4.87 0.37 -19.53
N THR A 159 5.18 -0.90 -19.78
CA THR A 159 5.30 -1.46 -21.13
C THR A 159 4.43 -2.68 -21.28
N ILE A 160 3.82 -2.82 -22.45
CA ILE A 160 3.10 -4.03 -22.88
C ILE A 160 3.48 -4.24 -24.34
N ASP A 161 4.20 -5.33 -24.62
CA ASP A 161 4.78 -5.59 -25.93
C ASP A 161 5.65 -4.41 -26.41
N THR A 162 5.33 -3.80 -27.56
CA THR A 162 6.01 -2.62 -28.12
C THR A 162 5.37 -1.29 -27.70
N TYR A 163 4.25 -1.35 -26.98
CA TYR A 163 3.56 -0.16 -26.51
C TYR A 163 4.08 0.27 -25.15
N GLY A 164 4.17 1.58 -24.94
CA GLY A 164 4.67 2.18 -23.71
C GLY A 164 3.74 3.25 -23.19
N SER A 165 3.66 3.35 -21.86
CA SER A 165 2.93 4.36 -21.15
C SER A 165 3.82 4.98 -20.07
N SER A 166 3.68 6.29 -19.86
CA SER A 166 4.46 7.02 -18.86
C SER A 166 3.60 8.02 -18.11
N ALA A 167 3.95 8.29 -16.85
CA ALA A 167 3.26 9.25 -16.01
C ALA A 167 4.22 9.94 -15.04
N LEU A 168 3.82 11.13 -14.58
CA LEU A 168 4.47 11.84 -13.48
C LEU A 168 3.49 12.03 -12.33
N ALA A 169 3.99 11.91 -11.10
CA ALA A 169 3.18 12.12 -9.91
C ALA A 169 3.96 12.78 -8.77
N LEU A 170 3.23 13.43 -7.88
CA LEU A 170 3.73 13.98 -6.63
C LEU A 170 3.03 13.28 -5.46
N ASP A 171 3.77 13.12 -4.37
CA ASP A 171 3.20 12.76 -3.07
C ASP A 171 3.46 13.86 -2.05
N GLY A 172 2.57 13.99 -1.08
CA GLY A 172 2.76 14.81 0.11
C GLY A 172 2.42 14.03 1.37
N GLY A 173 3.13 14.32 2.46
CA GLY A 173 2.97 13.62 3.72
C GLY A 173 3.11 14.55 4.92
N LEU A 174 2.36 14.26 5.97
CA LEU A 174 2.49 14.86 7.29
C LEU A 174 2.62 13.73 8.33
N LEU A 175 3.40 13.99 9.37
CA LEU A 175 3.58 13.12 10.51
C LEU A 175 3.58 13.96 11.78
N TYR A 176 2.80 13.55 12.77
CA TYR A 176 2.84 14.07 14.13
C TYR A 176 3.39 12.97 15.05
N SER A 177 4.44 13.30 15.79
CA SER A 177 5.16 12.39 16.67
C SER A 177 5.15 12.93 18.10
N ASP A 178 4.32 12.32 18.95
CA ASP A 178 4.37 12.54 20.39
C ASP A 178 5.23 11.46 21.05
N THR A 179 6.50 11.78 21.24
CA THR A 179 7.48 10.88 21.87
C THR A 179 7.13 10.58 23.33
N ALA A 180 6.45 11.48 24.05
CA ALA A 180 6.11 11.31 25.47
C ALA A 180 5.00 10.28 25.66
N SER A 181 3.94 10.36 24.84
CA SER A 181 2.89 9.33 24.82
C SER A 181 3.28 8.11 23.97
N ARG A 182 4.28 8.22 23.10
CA ARG A 182 4.69 7.20 22.11
C ARG A 182 3.63 6.95 21.04
N LEU A 183 2.90 8.01 20.70
CA LEU A 183 1.88 8.01 19.65
C LEU A 183 2.45 8.68 18.40
N GLN A 184 2.17 8.10 17.24
CA GLN A 184 2.34 8.78 15.96
C GLN A 184 0.98 8.86 15.26
N ALA A 185 0.71 9.97 14.59
CA ALA A 185 -0.40 10.14 13.67
C ALA A 185 0.12 10.66 12.33
N GLY A 186 -0.43 10.20 11.22
CA GLY A 186 0.08 10.53 9.90
C GLY A 186 -1.01 10.67 8.85
N LEU A 187 -0.71 11.45 7.84
CA LEU A 187 -1.54 11.71 6.68
C LEU A 187 -0.65 11.67 5.44
N SER A 188 -1.07 11.02 4.37
CA SER A 188 -0.39 11.11 3.09
C SER A 188 -1.36 11.17 1.92
N LEU A 189 -1.05 12.04 0.96
CA LEU A 189 -1.70 12.12 -0.34
C LEU A 189 -0.69 11.61 -1.37
N LEU A 190 -1.02 10.50 -2.03
CA LEU A 190 -0.10 9.80 -2.93
C LEU A 190 -0.63 9.82 -4.36
N ASN A 191 0.30 9.86 -5.31
CA ASN A 191 0.05 9.71 -6.74
C ASN A 191 -0.80 10.84 -7.36
N LEU A 192 -0.65 12.07 -6.87
CA LEU A 192 -1.25 13.25 -7.50
C LEU A 192 -0.48 13.57 -8.79
N GLY A 193 -1.07 13.30 -9.94
CA GLY A 193 -0.35 13.47 -11.20
C GLY A 193 -1.18 13.16 -12.44
N ALA A 194 -0.47 13.00 -13.56
CA ALA A 194 -1.07 12.78 -14.86
C ALA A 194 -0.22 11.82 -15.71
N GLN A 195 -0.91 11.07 -16.56
CA GLN A 195 -0.30 10.27 -17.61
C GLN A 195 0.20 11.19 -18.73
N LEU A 196 1.45 10.98 -19.15
CA LEU A 196 2.11 11.69 -20.24
C LEU A 196 1.97 10.96 -21.57
N SER A 197 2.01 9.63 -21.55
CA SER A 197 1.79 8.79 -22.73
C SER A 197 0.93 7.57 -22.36
N SER A 198 0.04 7.18 -23.26
CA SER A 198 -0.88 6.05 -23.11
C SER A 198 -0.55 4.93 -24.11
N PHE A 199 -1.01 3.71 -23.82
CA PHE A 199 -0.88 2.56 -24.74
C PHE A 199 -1.70 2.71 -26.03
N GLY A 200 -2.67 3.63 -26.05
CA GLY A 200 -3.51 3.95 -27.21
C GLY A 200 -4.11 5.35 -27.07
N ASP A 201 -5.31 5.57 -27.62
CA ASP A 201 -5.90 6.91 -27.71
C ASP A 201 -6.58 7.41 -26.41
N SER A 202 -6.75 6.54 -25.41
CA SER A 202 -7.39 6.88 -24.14
C SER A 202 -6.38 7.01 -23.01
N SER A 203 -6.52 8.09 -22.24
CA SER A 203 -5.74 8.26 -21.00
C SER A 203 -6.42 7.60 -19.81
N GLU A 204 -5.62 6.99 -18.94
CA GLU A 204 -6.04 6.40 -17.69
C GLU A 204 -5.52 7.19 -16.48
N PRO A 205 -6.38 7.50 -15.49
CA PRO A 205 -5.97 8.27 -14.33
C PRO A 205 -5.05 7.47 -13.41
N LEU A 206 -4.10 8.15 -12.77
CA LEU A 206 -3.32 7.58 -11.68
C LEU A 206 -4.21 7.22 -10.49
N PRO A 207 -3.85 6.17 -9.72
CA PRO A 207 -4.56 5.79 -8.50
C PRO A 207 -4.25 6.77 -7.35
N LEU A 208 -4.81 7.97 -7.42
CA LEU A 208 -4.76 8.98 -6.37
C LEU A 208 -5.28 8.39 -5.05
N ASP A 209 -4.47 8.47 -3.99
CA ASP A 209 -4.79 7.88 -2.70
C ASP A 209 -4.61 8.90 -1.57
N LEU A 210 -5.54 8.91 -0.62
CA LEU A 210 -5.39 9.60 0.66
C LEU A 210 -5.37 8.54 1.74
N LYS A 211 -4.29 8.52 2.53
CA LYS A 211 -4.12 7.60 3.65
C LYS A 211 -4.05 8.38 4.96
N VAL A 212 -4.66 7.84 5.99
CA VAL A 212 -4.58 8.32 7.38
C VAL A 212 -4.11 7.16 8.24
N GLY A 213 -3.18 7.41 9.15
CA GLY A 213 -2.63 6.37 10.02
C GLY A 213 -2.43 6.84 11.45
N VAL A 214 -2.49 5.89 12.38
CA VAL A 214 -2.07 6.07 13.77
C VAL A 214 -1.27 4.85 14.21
N SER A 215 -0.20 5.07 14.96
CA SER A 215 0.53 4.01 15.64
C SER A 215 0.83 4.37 17.08
N HIS A 216 0.94 3.34 17.92
CA HIS A 216 1.24 3.50 19.33
C HIS A 216 2.19 2.39 19.79
N GLN A 217 3.29 2.79 20.44
CA GLN A 217 4.19 1.86 21.09
C GLN A 217 3.78 1.72 22.56
N LEU A 218 3.27 0.55 22.93
CA LEU A 218 2.74 0.31 24.26
C LEU A 218 3.81 0.44 25.35
N ARG A 219 3.41 0.96 26.51
CA ARG A 219 4.27 1.02 27.70
C ARG A 219 4.30 -0.35 28.39
N GLY A 220 5.50 -0.80 28.78
CA GLY A 220 5.69 -2.09 29.46
C GLY A 220 5.60 -3.33 28.56
N LEU A 221 5.22 -3.17 27.29
CA LEU A 221 5.19 -4.24 26.28
C LEU A 221 5.93 -3.76 25.03
N PRO A 222 6.93 -4.50 24.51
CA PRO A 222 7.66 -4.10 23.31
C PRO A 222 6.85 -4.34 22.02
N LEU A 223 5.59 -3.87 22.01
CA LEU A 223 4.61 -4.01 20.94
C LEU A 223 4.25 -2.63 20.36
N LEU A 224 4.49 -2.47 19.06
CA LEU A 224 3.95 -1.39 18.24
C LEU A 224 2.64 -1.88 17.61
N ILE A 225 1.60 -1.08 17.69
CA ILE A 225 0.33 -1.32 16.99
C ILE A 225 0.11 -0.16 16.02
N ALA A 226 -0.33 -0.47 14.80
CA ALA A 226 -0.66 0.51 13.77
C ALA A 226 -2.04 0.23 13.17
N LEU A 227 -2.77 1.30 12.85
CA LEU A 227 -4.04 1.27 12.14
C LEU A 227 -4.00 2.35 11.05
N ASN A 228 -4.30 1.96 9.82
CA ASN A 228 -4.45 2.88 8.70
C ASN A 228 -5.82 2.76 8.06
N PHE A 229 -6.28 3.87 7.50
CA PHE A 229 -7.32 3.92 6.49
C PHE A 229 -6.69 4.35 5.17
N THR A 230 -7.00 3.64 4.10
CA THR A 230 -6.40 3.84 2.77
C THR A 230 -7.49 3.97 1.73
N ARG A 231 -7.14 4.43 0.52
CA ARG A 231 -8.06 4.61 -0.60
C ARG A 231 -9.26 5.49 -0.24
N LEU A 232 -9.05 6.48 0.64
CA LEU A 232 -10.14 7.34 1.12
C LEU A 232 -10.76 8.19 0.01
N LEU A 233 -10.04 8.38 -1.10
CA LEU A 233 -10.49 9.10 -2.29
C LEU A 233 -11.14 8.22 -3.36
N ASP A 234 -11.10 6.88 -3.22
CA ASP A 234 -11.76 5.99 -4.18
C ASP A 234 -13.27 6.33 -4.23
N PRO A 235 -13.91 6.30 -5.42
CA PRO A 235 -15.34 6.54 -5.54
C PRO A 235 -16.14 5.47 -4.78
N THR A 236 -17.03 5.91 -3.90
CA THR A 236 -17.94 5.03 -3.14
C THR A 236 -19.27 5.72 -2.94
N ASP A 237 -20.31 4.92 -2.78
CA ASP A 237 -21.70 5.40 -2.70
C ASP A 237 -22.02 6.01 -1.32
N ASP A 238 -21.33 5.58 -0.25
CA ASP A 238 -21.52 6.11 1.12
C ASP A 238 -20.21 6.60 1.77
N PHE A 239 -20.32 7.65 2.58
CA PHE A 239 -19.19 8.18 3.35
C PHE A 239 -18.54 7.13 4.26
N LEU A 240 -19.35 6.33 4.97
CA LEU A 240 -18.83 5.30 5.88
C LEU A 240 -18.11 4.17 5.14
N HIS A 241 -18.48 3.88 3.89
CA HIS A 241 -17.82 2.85 3.08
C HIS A 241 -16.37 3.21 2.72
N ARG A 242 -15.98 4.50 2.76
CA ARG A 242 -14.57 4.93 2.59
C ARG A 242 -13.64 4.31 3.63
N PHE A 243 -14.13 4.11 4.85
CA PHE A 243 -13.35 3.55 5.97
C PHE A 243 -13.32 2.02 5.98
N SER A 244 -13.90 1.37 4.97
CA SER A 244 -13.84 -0.09 4.84
C SER A 244 -12.48 -0.58 4.36
N SER A 245 -11.69 0.28 3.71
CA SER A 245 -10.29 0.05 3.35
C SER A 245 -9.41 0.42 4.54
N PHE A 246 -9.17 -0.55 5.43
CA PHE A 246 -8.33 -0.39 6.60
C PHE A 246 -7.31 -1.51 6.74
N ASP A 247 -6.20 -1.17 7.37
CA ASP A 247 -5.06 -2.03 7.61
C ASP A 247 -4.69 -1.97 9.10
N ILE A 248 -4.51 -3.13 9.73
CA ILE A 248 -4.08 -3.25 11.13
C ILE A 248 -2.78 -4.04 11.17
N GLY A 249 -1.80 -3.57 11.92
CA GLY A 249 -0.51 -4.25 12.08
C GLY A 249 0.00 -4.22 13.51
N GLY A 250 0.72 -5.26 13.91
CA GLY A 250 1.40 -5.36 15.20
C GLY A 250 2.85 -5.83 15.02
N GLU A 251 3.81 -5.09 15.56
CA GLU A 251 5.24 -5.46 15.57
C GLU A 251 5.70 -5.69 17.02
N PHE A 252 6.00 -6.93 17.35
CA PHE A 252 6.47 -7.35 18.66
C PHE A 252 7.98 -7.58 18.64
N THR A 253 8.71 -6.82 19.45
CA THR A 253 10.16 -6.96 19.60
C THR A 253 10.45 -7.93 20.75
N ILE A 254 10.63 -9.20 20.42
CA ILE A 254 10.91 -10.26 21.42
C ILE A 254 12.26 -10.02 22.09
N SER A 255 13.26 -9.69 21.29
CA SER A 255 14.63 -9.46 21.75
C SER A 255 15.33 -8.48 20.81
N ARG A 256 16.56 -8.08 21.14
CA ARG A 256 17.38 -7.24 20.24
C ARG A 256 17.46 -7.79 18.81
N PRO A 257 17.73 -9.09 18.58
CA PRO A 257 17.80 -9.64 17.24
C PRO A 257 16.45 -10.04 16.62
N LEU A 258 15.39 -10.30 17.40
CA LEU A 258 14.17 -10.92 16.89
C LEU A 258 12.94 -10.03 16.98
N ARG A 259 12.27 -9.82 15.85
CA ARG A 259 10.96 -9.15 15.75
C ARG A 259 9.95 -10.08 15.09
N LEU A 260 8.74 -10.14 15.64
CA LEU A 260 7.59 -10.82 15.04
C LEU A 260 6.54 -9.81 14.64
N ARG A 261 5.85 -10.09 13.55
CA ARG A 261 4.85 -9.19 12.99
C ARG A 261 3.60 -9.96 12.57
N VAL A 262 2.46 -9.35 12.79
CA VAL A 262 1.17 -9.83 12.31
C VAL A 262 0.41 -8.64 11.74
N GLY A 263 -0.40 -8.89 10.72
CA GLY A 263 -1.19 -7.84 10.10
C GLY A 263 -2.44 -8.36 9.43
N TYR A 264 -3.36 -7.43 9.18
CA TYR A 264 -4.61 -7.68 8.50
C TYR A 264 -4.93 -6.52 7.56
N ASN A 265 -5.13 -6.84 6.29
CA ASN A 265 -5.56 -5.91 5.24
C ASN A 265 -7.00 -6.24 4.83
N ASN A 266 -7.96 -5.37 5.19
CA ASN A 266 -9.36 -5.66 4.92
C ASN A 266 -9.70 -5.60 3.41
N ARG A 267 -8.94 -4.83 2.63
CA ARG A 267 -9.16 -4.67 1.19
C ARG A 267 -8.88 -5.96 0.43
N ILE A 268 -7.77 -6.64 0.73
CA ILE A 268 -7.46 -7.95 0.15
C ILE A 268 -8.60 -8.94 0.40
N ARG A 269 -9.22 -8.90 1.59
CA ARG A 269 -10.37 -9.74 1.91
C ARG A 269 -11.65 -9.35 1.14
N GLN A 270 -11.84 -8.07 0.85
CA GLN A 270 -12.97 -7.58 0.06
C GLN A 270 -12.84 -7.92 -1.43
N ASP A 271 -11.60 -7.99 -1.94
CA ASP A 271 -11.31 -8.32 -3.34
C ASP A 271 -11.47 -9.81 -3.67
N VAL A 272 -11.75 -10.66 -2.68
CA VAL A 272 -12.12 -12.06 -2.91
C VAL A 272 -13.49 -12.13 -3.61
N PRO A 273 -13.59 -12.78 -4.79
CA PRO A 273 -14.84 -12.87 -5.54
C PRO A 273 -16.01 -13.46 -4.74
N LEU A 274 -17.22 -12.96 -5.00
CA LEU A 274 -18.45 -13.49 -4.42
C LEU A 274 -18.64 -14.95 -4.81
N GLY A 275 -18.92 -15.82 -3.82
CA GLY A 275 -19.03 -17.27 -4.01
C GLY A 275 -17.77 -18.07 -3.66
N SER A 276 -16.64 -17.40 -3.42
CA SER A 276 -15.43 -18.00 -2.85
C SER A 276 -15.41 -17.88 -1.32
N SER A 277 -14.77 -18.83 -0.63
CA SER A 277 -14.48 -18.69 0.80
C SER A 277 -13.56 -17.48 1.01
N LYS A 278 -13.75 -16.71 2.08
CA LYS A 278 -12.85 -15.59 2.41
C LYS A 278 -11.62 -16.03 3.23
N GLY A 279 -11.57 -17.31 3.62
CA GLY A 279 -10.42 -17.95 4.28
C GLY A 279 -9.67 -17.08 5.28
N LEU A 280 -8.35 -17.04 5.12
CA LEU A 280 -7.41 -16.19 5.85
C LEU A 280 -7.03 -14.93 5.05
N SER A 281 -7.82 -14.56 4.03
CA SER A 281 -7.46 -13.49 3.11
C SER A 281 -7.25 -12.16 3.81
N GLY A 282 -6.17 -11.50 3.44
CA GLY A 282 -5.74 -10.24 4.06
C GLY A 282 -4.92 -10.44 5.32
N LEU A 283 -4.85 -11.63 5.92
CA LEU A 283 -3.91 -11.89 7.01
C LEU A 283 -2.49 -11.98 6.48
N ALA A 284 -1.58 -11.41 7.26
CA ALA A 284 -0.15 -11.48 7.01
C ALA A 284 0.61 -11.73 8.31
N ALA A 285 1.77 -12.36 8.19
CA ALA A 285 2.70 -12.59 9.28
C ALA A 285 4.13 -12.48 8.80
N GLY A 286 5.05 -12.16 9.71
CA GLY A 286 6.45 -12.06 9.36
C GLY A 286 7.40 -12.08 10.53
N ILE A 287 8.67 -12.24 10.19
CA ILE A 287 9.80 -12.31 11.12
C ILE A 287 10.88 -11.36 10.63
N GLY A 288 11.51 -10.65 11.57
CA GLY A 288 12.66 -9.79 11.32
C GLY A 288 13.83 -10.22 12.19
N ILE A 289 14.99 -10.40 11.56
CA ILE A 289 16.24 -10.76 12.22
C ILE A 289 17.21 -9.59 12.07
N VAL A 290 17.62 -8.98 13.18
CA VAL A 290 18.57 -7.86 13.23
C VAL A 290 19.93 -8.38 13.65
N VAL A 291 20.94 -8.20 12.79
CA VAL A 291 22.33 -8.59 13.04
C VAL A 291 23.24 -7.41 12.74
N LYS A 292 23.76 -6.77 13.79
CA LYS A 292 24.56 -5.54 13.68
C LYS A 292 23.80 -4.48 12.87
N SER A 293 24.40 -4.02 11.77
CA SER A 293 23.85 -3.01 10.88
C SER A 293 22.99 -3.60 9.74
N TYR A 294 22.58 -4.87 9.83
CA TYR A 294 21.70 -5.50 8.85
C TYR A 294 20.41 -5.99 9.49
N ARG A 295 19.29 -5.90 8.75
CA ARG A 295 18.01 -6.51 9.12
C ARG A 295 17.48 -7.33 7.94
N LEU A 296 17.24 -8.62 8.18
CA LEU A 296 16.59 -9.51 7.24
C LEU A 296 15.14 -9.68 7.68
N ASP A 297 14.20 -9.31 6.82
CA ASP A 297 12.77 -9.44 7.05
C ASP A 297 12.18 -10.46 6.06
N TYR A 298 11.32 -11.35 6.54
CA TYR A 298 10.51 -12.25 5.74
C TYR A 298 9.04 -12.07 6.10
N ALA A 299 8.18 -12.09 5.09
CA ALA A 299 6.74 -11.98 5.26
C ALA A 299 5.98 -12.95 4.36
N PHE A 300 4.82 -13.36 4.87
CA PHE A 300 3.80 -14.11 4.17
C PHE A 300 2.49 -13.35 4.26
N SER A 301 1.79 -13.20 3.12
CA SER A 301 0.43 -12.66 3.05
C SER A 301 -0.50 -13.60 2.31
N SER A 302 -1.71 -13.78 2.82
CA SER A 302 -2.71 -14.73 2.27
C SER A 302 -3.72 -14.03 1.36
N PHE A 303 -3.95 -14.62 0.18
CA PHE A 303 -4.90 -14.17 -0.84
C PHE A 303 -5.96 -15.26 -1.14
N ASP A 304 -6.47 -15.96 -0.12
CA ASP A 304 -7.41 -17.08 -0.26
C ASP A 304 -6.82 -18.28 -1.06
N ARG A 305 -7.64 -18.90 -1.93
CA ARG A 305 -7.32 -20.01 -2.82
C ARG A 305 -6.46 -19.61 -4.00
N ILE A 306 -6.28 -18.31 -4.23
CA ILE A 306 -5.32 -17.81 -5.21
C ILE A 306 -3.94 -18.29 -4.74
N GLY A 307 -3.60 -18.05 -3.47
CA GLY A 307 -2.40 -18.59 -2.84
C GLY A 307 -1.89 -17.64 -1.75
N GLY A 308 -0.60 -17.77 -1.45
CA GLY A 308 0.10 -16.83 -0.56
C GLY A 308 1.28 -16.18 -1.28
N GLN A 309 1.58 -14.95 -0.90
CA GLN A 309 2.75 -14.23 -1.39
C GLN A 309 3.84 -14.25 -0.33
N HIS A 310 5.06 -14.55 -0.76
CA HIS A 310 6.25 -14.56 0.06
C HIS A 310 7.13 -13.39 -0.34
N ARG A 311 7.58 -12.61 0.64
CA ARG A 311 8.44 -11.44 0.41
C ARG A 311 9.64 -11.49 1.34
N VAL A 312 10.81 -11.18 0.79
CA VAL A 312 12.07 -11.09 1.52
C VAL A 312 12.63 -9.68 1.35
N THR A 313 13.06 -9.07 2.44
CA THR A 313 13.71 -7.76 2.43
C THR A 313 15.02 -7.83 3.21
N ILE A 314 16.08 -7.27 2.63
CA ILE A 314 17.32 -6.98 3.34
C ILE A 314 17.40 -5.46 3.50
N ASN A 315 17.66 -5.02 4.73
CA ASN A 315 17.95 -3.63 5.04
C ASN A 315 19.37 -3.54 5.63
N ALA A 316 20.13 -2.57 5.16
CA ALA A 316 21.48 -2.24 5.63
C ALA A 316 21.48 -0.81 6.17
N MET A 317 22.06 -0.62 7.35
CA MET A 317 22.28 0.65 8.03
C MET A 317 23.78 0.95 7.98
N PHE A 318 24.17 2.18 7.64
CA PHE A 318 25.57 2.61 7.53
C PHE A 318 25.95 3.57 8.64
#